data_AF-A0A2S6NPC4-F1
#
_entry.id   AF-A0A2S6NPC4-F1
#
_cell.length_a   1.000
_cell.length_b   1.000
_cell.length_c   1.000
_cell.angle_alpha   90.00
_cell.angle_beta   90.00
_cell.angle_gamma   90.00
#
_symmetry.space_group_name_H-M   'P 1'
#
loop_
_entity.id
_entity.type
_entity.pdbx_description
1 polymer ?
#
loop_
_entity_poly.entity_id
_entity_poly.type
_entity_poly.pdbx_seq_one_letter_code
_entity_poly.pdbx_strand_id
1 'polypeptide(L)'
;MNDATPAHVVPQDAAALPGRAAAAAGLRLARRLALTAGLVAIVLGAAQALTWTRLSAGLLRELARANVAAVPLAAVLASLAGIAGAWLMARARQRGDATRVARAARWPQMMAVVPLSALVAAAALLPRFAAAPDVAPPVPETTWICGGALIVLAFPLLVAERVLAAWPPVRLPEAPGLRGLLFLPTVILPATGALEIAAGLGAPGLAAHLTALLALLPGGIAAELALRAVGRCFLPPPPAAEARAVESALARMLAEGSRARSLAEPLRQHLGIDFARSWALAYVRAAFAPLLLVLVLVSWGLSGVALVPLDQRAVYERFGAPVRVLHPGLHLILPWPLGRLRPVEFGTVHEAGLAGDPIPDRTPAE
;
A
#
# COMPACT_ATOMS: atom_id res chain seq x y z
N MET A 1 -24.79 2.61 66.14
CA MET A 1 -25.68 2.15 65.06
C MET A 1 -25.05 2.61 63.75
N ASN A 2 -24.33 1.69 63.09
CA ASN A 2 -23.75 1.70 61.74
C ASN A 2 -23.14 2.99 61.15
N ASP A 3 -21.82 3.11 61.27
CA ASP A 3 -20.97 3.66 60.22
C ASP A 3 -20.73 2.57 59.16
N ALA A 4 -21.23 2.78 57.94
CA ALA A 4 -20.97 1.93 56.79
C ALA A 4 -20.32 2.77 55.69
N THR A 5 -18.98 2.79 55.69
CA THR A 5 -18.17 3.28 54.57
C THR A 5 -18.32 2.30 53.40
N PRO A 6 -18.70 2.73 52.18
CA PRO A 6 -18.71 1.84 51.04
C PRO A 6 -17.26 1.54 50.64
N ALA A 7 -16.84 0.29 50.86
CA ALA A 7 -15.59 -0.23 50.36
C ALA A 7 -15.63 -0.17 48.82
N HIS A 8 -14.85 0.74 48.23
CA HIS A 8 -14.52 0.69 46.82
C HIS A 8 -13.76 -0.62 46.55
N VAL A 9 -14.47 -1.60 45.99
CA VAL A 9 -13.87 -2.80 45.41
C VAL A 9 -13.10 -2.36 44.18
N VAL A 10 -11.81 -2.06 44.35
CA VAL A 10 -10.86 -1.98 43.24
C VAL A 10 -10.71 -3.40 42.69
N PRO A 11 -11.00 -3.67 41.40
CA PRO A 11 -10.75 -4.99 40.84
C PRO A 11 -9.23 -5.22 40.78
N GLN A 12 -8.71 -5.98 41.75
CA GLN A 12 -7.28 -6.30 41.89
C GLN A 12 -6.71 -7.14 40.72
N ASP A 13 -7.56 -7.69 39.85
CA ASP A 13 -7.13 -8.55 38.75
C ASP A 13 -6.68 -7.82 37.47
N ALA A 14 -6.95 -6.51 37.34
CA ALA A 14 -6.59 -5.75 36.14
C ALA A 14 -5.16 -5.17 36.15
N ALA A 15 -4.48 -5.17 37.31
CA ALA A 15 -3.19 -4.50 37.52
C ALA A 15 -1.96 -5.42 37.43
N ALA A 16 -2.15 -6.74 37.33
CA ALA A 16 -1.04 -7.69 37.31
C ALA A 16 -0.37 -7.76 35.94
N LEU A 17 0.95 -7.60 35.90
CA LEU A 17 1.75 -7.89 34.70
C LEU A 17 1.45 -9.33 34.22
N PRO A 18 1.34 -9.57 32.90
CA PRO A 18 1.11 -10.92 32.40
C PRO A 18 2.21 -11.85 32.91
N GLY A 19 1.81 -13.03 33.40
CA GLY A 19 2.74 -13.98 34.03
C GLY A 19 3.94 -14.29 33.13
N ARG A 20 5.12 -14.53 33.74
CA ARG A 20 6.39 -14.75 32.99
C ARG A 20 6.30 -15.81 31.89
N ALA A 21 5.49 -16.85 32.10
CA ALA A 21 5.22 -17.90 31.11
C ALA A 21 4.49 -17.36 29.85
N ALA A 22 3.51 -16.47 30.03
CA ALA A 22 2.80 -15.81 28.94
C ALA A 22 3.74 -14.88 28.16
N ALA A 23 4.59 -14.12 28.86
CA ALA A 23 5.60 -13.27 28.23
C ALA A 23 6.61 -14.08 27.38
N ALA A 24 7.04 -15.25 27.87
CA ALA A 24 7.92 -16.14 27.12
C ALA A 24 7.24 -16.73 25.86
N ALA A 25 5.95 -17.06 25.95
CA ALA A 25 5.18 -17.51 24.78
C ALA A 25 5.02 -16.41 23.73
N GLY A 26 4.71 -15.18 24.17
CA GLY A 26 4.65 -14.00 23.30
C GLY A 26 5.97 -13.72 22.59
N LEU A 27 7.10 -13.86 23.29
CA LEU A 27 8.44 -13.69 22.70
C LEU A 27 8.75 -14.74 21.62
N ARG A 28 8.36 -16.01 21.84
CA ARG A 28 8.51 -17.07 20.84
C ARG A 28 7.66 -16.80 19.59
N LEU A 29 6.42 -16.35 19.77
CA LEU A 29 5.55 -15.97 18.67
C LEU A 29 6.14 -14.79 17.88
N ALA A 30 6.53 -13.71 18.56
CA ALA A 30 7.13 -12.54 17.93
C ALA A 30 8.39 -12.90 17.13
N ARG A 31 9.23 -13.82 17.65
CA ARG A 31 10.40 -14.33 16.92
C ARG A 31 10.01 -15.09 15.64
N ARG A 32 9.00 -15.96 15.70
CA ARG A 32 8.52 -16.70 14.52
C ARG A 32 7.95 -15.74 13.47
N LEU A 33 7.14 -14.77 13.90
CA LEU A 33 6.59 -13.74 13.02
C LEU A 33 7.71 -12.91 12.37
N ALA A 34 8.71 -12.49 13.15
CA ALA A 34 9.88 -11.77 12.65
C ALA A 34 10.67 -12.57 11.61
N LEU A 35 10.86 -13.88 11.82
CA LEU A 35 11.54 -14.74 10.86
C LEU A 35 10.73 -14.87 9.57
N THR A 36 9.42 -15.08 9.66
CA THR A 36 8.56 -15.20 8.47
C THR A 36 8.51 -13.90 7.66
N ALA A 37 8.24 -12.77 8.32
CA ALA A 37 8.21 -11.46 7.66
C ALA A 37 9.60 -11.03 7.19
N GLY A 38 10.65 -11.34 7.95
CA GLY A 38 12.03 -11.05 7.59
C GLY A 38 12.50 -11.80 6.35
N LEU A 39 12.16 -13.09 6.22
CA LEU A 39 12.49 -13.87 5.03
C LEU A 39 11.80 -13.30 3.78
N VAL A 40 10.52 -12.94 3.90
CA VAL A 40 9.79 -12.27 2.80
C VAL A 40 10.42 -10.90 2.47
N ALA A 41 10.78 -10.11 3.48
CA ALA A 41 11.44 -8.82 3.27
C ALA A 41 12.82 -8.97 2.62
N ILE A 42 13.58 -10.03 2.91
CA ILE A 42 14.86 -10.30 2.25
C ILE A 42 14.64 -10.65 0.78
N VAL A 43 13.66 -11.50 0.46
CA VAL A 43 13.33 -11.86 -0.93
C VAL A 43 12.94 -10.60 -1.72
N LEU A 44 12.03 -9.79 -1.17
CA LEU A 44 11.58 -8.55 -1.82
C LEU A 44 12.68 -7.49 -1.87
N GLY A 45 13.51 -7.38 -0.83
CA GLY A 45 14.64 -6.46 -0.76
C GLY A 45 15.75 -6.82 -1.74
N ALA A 46 16.03 -8.11 -1.94
CA ALA A 46 16.93 -8.58 -2.97
C ALA A 46 16.38 -8.22 -4.36
N ALA A 47 15.11 -8.56 -4.64
CA ALA A 47 14.45 -8.18 -5.89
C ALA A 47 14.49 -6.65 -6.13
N GLN A 48 14.28 -5.86 -5.08
CA GLN A 48 14.38 -4.40 -5.14
C GLN A 48 15.82 -3.91 -5.37
N ALA A 49 16.83 -4.50 -4.73
CA ALA A 49 18.23 -4.11 -4.94
C ALA A 49 18.69 -4.39 -6.38
N LEU A 50 18.18 -5.46 -6.99
CA LEU A 50 18.42 -5.75 -8.40
C LEU A 50 17.90 -4.63 -9.32
N THR A 51 16.87 -3.87 -8.91
CA THR A 51 16.36 -2.72 -9.68
C THR A 51 17.38 -1.59 -9.81
N TRP A 52 18.31 -1.47 -8.86
CA TRP A 52 19.31 -0.40 -8.83
C TRP A 52 20.64 -0.80 -9.48
N THR A 53 20.85 -2.09 -9.68
CA THR A 53 22.06 -2.60 -10.33
C THR A 53 21.92 -2.54 -11.85
N ARG A 54 22.91 -1.96 -12.54
CA ARG A 54 23.02 -2.03 -14.02
C ARG A 54 23.51 -3.40 -14.49
N LEU A 55 22.80 -4.47 -14.12
CA LEU A 55 23.15 -5.84 -14.50
C LEU A 55 22.79 -6.14 -15.96
N SER A 56 23.61 -6.96 -16.63
CA SER A 56 23.57 -7.19 -18.08
C SER A 56 22.56 -8.24 -18.55
N ALA A 57 22.04 -9.11 -17.67
CA ALA A 57 21.08 -10.16 -18.06
C ALA A 57 19.68 -9.59 -18.33
N GLY A 58 19.03 -10.03 -19.43
CA GLY A 58 17.74 -9.51 -19.89
C GLY A 58 16.61 -9.61 -18.86
N LEU A 59 16.45 -10.78 -18.24
CA LEU A 59 15.41 -11.06 -17.23
C LEU A 59 15.57 -10.17 -15.96
N LEU A 60 16.81 -9.95 -15.51
CA LEU A 60 17.10 -9.10 -14.35
C LEU A 60 16.85 -7.62 -14.67
N ARG A 61 17.07 -7.19 -15.93
CA ARG A 61 16.72 -5.83 -16.39
C ARG A 61 15.21 -5.59 -16.44
N GLU A 62 14.40 -6.60 -16.72
CA GLU A 62 12.94 -6.45 -16.72
C GLU A 62 12.34 -6.42 -15.32
N LEU A 63 12.80 -7.31 -14.45
CA LEU A 63 12.51 -7.26 -13.01
C LEU A 63 12.89 -5.89 -12.41
N ALA A 64 14.04 -5.35 -12.84
CA ALA A 64 14.52 -4.03 -12.45
C ALA A 64 13.60 -2.88 -12.90
N ARG A 65 13.04 -2.97 -14.11
CA ARG A 65 12.21 -1.91 -14.71
C ARG A 65 10.81 -1.82 -14.12
N ALA A 66 10.22 -2.95 -13.75
CA ALA A 66 8.83 -3.00 -13.28
C ALA A 66 8.67 -2.59 -11.80
N ASN A 67 9.76 -2.54 -11.01
CA ASN A 67 9.75 -2.09 -9.61
C ASN A 67 8.66 -2.75 -8.74
N VAL A 68 8.38 -4.01 -9.06
CA VAL A 68 7.26 -4.80 -8.54
C VAL A 68 7.36 -5.04 -7.03
N ALA A 69 8.58 -5.06 -6.49
CA ALA A 69 8.86 -5.39 -5.11
C ALA A 69 8.73 -4.22 -4.13
N ALA A 70 8.70 -2.97 -4.59
CA ALA A 70 8.78 -1.78 -3.75
C ALA A 70 7.60 -1.63 -2.77
N VAL A 71 6.37 -1.70 -3.28
CA VAL A 71 5.15 -1.54 -2.47
C VAL A 71 4.94 -2.75 -1.54
N PRO A 72 5.13 -4.01 -2.00
CA PRO A 72 5.16 -5.17 -1.12
C PRO A 72 6.20 -5.05 0.00
N LEU A 73 7.44 -4.64 -0.34
CA LEU A 73 8.52 -4.48 0.63
C LEU A 73 8.15 -3.44 1.70
N ALA A 74 7.59 -2.30 1.29
CA ALA A 74 7.08 -1.27 2.20
C ALA A 74 6.01 -1.84 3.17
N ALA A 75 5.10 -2.68 2.69
CA ALA A 75 4.08 -3.32 3.53
C ALA A 75 4.70 -4.28 4.56
N VAL A 76 5.65 -5.12 4.15
CA VAL A 76 6.31 -6.08 5.07
C VAL A 76 7.21 -5.36 6.08
N LEU A 77 7.90 -4.29 5.69
CA LEU A 77 8.70 -3.46 6.60
C LEU A 77 7.82 -2.79 7.67
N ALA A 78 6.61 -2.35 7.32
CA ALA A 78 5.65 -1.83 8.30
C ALA A 78 5.21 -2.90 9.31
N SER A 79 5.00 -4.15 8.88
CA SER A 79 4.78 -5.27 9.78
C SER A 79 5.97 -5.53 10.70
N LEU A 80 7.19 -5.50 10.17
CA LEU A 80 8.42 -5.67 10.94
C LEU A 80 8.60 -4.58 12.01
N ALA A 81 8.20 -3.34 11.73
CA ALA A 81 8.19 -2.26 12.73
C ALA A 81 7.29 -2.60 13.92
N GLY A 82 6.07 -3.08 13.66
CA GLY A 82 5.15 -3.55 14.70
C GLY A 82 5.69 -4.75 15.48
N ILE A 83 6.25 -5.74 14.77
CA ILE A 83 6.83 -6.95 15.39
C ILE A 83 8.01 -6.59 16.29
N ALA A 84 8.88 -5.66 15.87
CA ALA A 84 10.01 -5.18 16.67
C ALA A 84 9.54 -4.52 17.98
N GLY A 85 8.51 -3.66 17.90
CA GLY A 85 7.89 -3.05 19.07
C GLY A 85 7.28 -4.08 20.02
N ALA A 86 6.54 -5.07 19.49
CA ALA A 86 5.94 -6.14 20.29
C ALA A 86 7.01 -7.05 20.92
N TRP A 87 8.08 -7.38 20.20
CA TRP A 87 9.19 -8.18 20.69
C TRP A 87 9.91 -7.50 21.86
N LEU A 88 10.17 -6.20 21.75
CA LEU A 88 10.79 -5.39 22.80
C LEU A 88 9.94 -5.38 24.07
N MET A 89 8.63 -5.20 23.94
CA MET A 89 7.70 -5.24 25.08
C MET A 89 7.62 -6.62 25.71
N ALA A 90 7.50 -7.68 24.91
CA ALA A 90 7.51 -9.06 25.40
C ALA A 90 8.81 -9.36 26.16
N ARG A 91 9.96 -8.87 25.67
CA ARG A 91 11.26 -9.03 26.33
C ARG A 91 11.37 -8.25 27.63
N ALA A 92 10.83 -7.03 27.67
CA ALA A 92 10.78 -6.25 28.90
C ALA A 92 9.90 -6.93 29.97
N ARG A 93 8.73 -7.44 29.59
CA ARG A 93 7.82 -8.16 30.50
C ARG A 93 8.40 -9.49 31.00
N GLN A 94 9.11 -10.22 30.14
CA GLN A 94 9.77 -11.48 30.54
C GLN A 94 10.78 -11.26 31.69
N ARG A 95 11.46 -10.11 31.70
CA ARG A 95 12.41 -9.75 32.76
C ARG A 95 11.75 -9.30 34.07
N GLY A 96 10.45 -9.03 34.07
CA GLY A 96 9.64 -8.81 35.27
C GLY A 96 9.85 -7.49 36.03
N ASP A 97 10.53 -6.50 35.44
CA ASP A 97 10.82 -5.22 36.09
C ASP A 97 9.90 -4.12 35.52
N ALA A 98 9.00 -3.60 36.35
CA ALA A 98 7.99 -2.61 35.97
C ALA A 98 8.62 -1.33 35.37
N THR A 99 9.76 -0.90 35.91
CA THR A 99 10.47 0.30 35.43
C THR A 99 11.04 0.10 34.02
N ARG A 100 11.44 -1.14 33.69
CA ARG A 100 11.94 -1.50 32.35
C ARG A 100 10.81 -1.60 31.36
N VAL A 101 9.66 -2.13 31.76
CA VAL A 101 8.47 -2.19 30.91
C VAL A 101 7.99 -0.79 30.54
N ALA A 102 7.94 0.13 31.51
CA ALA A 102 7.59 1.53 31.27
C ALA A 102 8.60 2.26 30.38
N ARG A 103 9.91 2.06 30.61
CA ARG A 103 10.97 2.63 29.75
C ARG A 103 10.98 2.05 28.34
N ALA A 104 10.71 0.75 28.19
CA ALA A 104 10.67 0.08 26.89
C ALA A 104 9.60 0.66 25.97
N ALA A 105 8.52 1.22 26.53
CA ALA A 105 7.44 1.84 25.76
C ALA A 105 7.78 3.22 25.16
N ARG A 106 8.98 3.76 25.41
CA ARG A 106 9.41 5.11 24.99
C ARG A 106 10.58 5.05 24.00
N TRP A 107 11.74 5.58 24.39
CA TRP A 107 12.95 5.68 23.56
C TRP A 107 13.34 4.37 22.85
N PRO A 108 13.34 3.19 23.51
CA PRO A 108 13.70 1.96 22.82
C PRO A 108 12.70 1.54 21.74
N GLN A 109 11.41 1.83 21.92
CA GLN A 109 10.40 1.66 20.87
C GLN A 109 10.63 2.63 19.72
N MET A 110 10.91 3.90 20.01
CA MET A 110 11.21 4.90 18.98
C MET A 110 12.42 4.49 18.15
N MET A 111 13.51 4.06 18.79
CA MET A 111 14.74 3.62 18.10
C MET A 111 14.52 2.38 17.23
N ALA A 112 13.52 1.54 17.53
CA ALA A 112 13.18 0.39 16.69
C ALA A 112 12.21 0.76 15.55
N VAL A 113 11.16 1.54 15.84
CA VAL A 113 10.05 1.80 14.92
C VAL A 113 10.39 2.87 13.90
N VAL A 114 11.02 3.98 14.32
CA VAL A 114 11.32 5.12 13.42
C VAL A 114 12.23 4.74 12.25
N PRO A 115 13.35 4.03 12.41
CA PRO A 115 14.19 3.68 11.26
C PRO A 115 13.47 2.72 10.31
N LEU A 116 12.67 1.78 10.82
CA LEU A 116 11.86 0.90 9.98
C LEU A 116 10.78 1.69 9.22
N SER A 117 10.10 2.65 9.86
CA SER A 117 9.18 3.57 9.18
C SER A 117 9.87 4.41 8.10
N ALA A 118 11.10 4.86 8.34
CA ALA A 118 11.89 5.56 7.32
C ALA A 118 12.22 4.65 6.13
N LEU A 119 12.56 3.38 6.39
CA LEU A 119 12.76 2.38 5.33
C LEU A 119 11.48 2.09 4.54
N VAL A 120 10.31 2.09 5.19
CA VAL A 120 9.00 1.97 4.49
C VAL A 120 8.80 3.14 3.53
N ALA A 121 9.04 4.37 3.99
CA ALA A 121 8.95 5.57 3.14
C ALA A 121 9.95 5.52 1.98
N ALA A 122 11.19 5.12 2.25
CA ALA A 122 12.22 4.96 1.23
C ALA A 122 11.82 3.92 0.18
N ALA A 123 11.36 2.73 0.60
CA ALA A 123 10.89 1.68 -0.30
C ALA A 123 9.67 2.11 -1.12
N ALA A 124 8.75 2.89 -0.54
CA ALA A 124 7.56 3.36 -1.24
C ALA A 124 7.85 4.54 -2.20
N LEU A 125 8.79 5.43 -1.89
CA LEU A 125 8.96 6.70 -2.60
C LEU A 125 10.16 6.72 -3.56
N LEU A 126 11.32 6.18 -3.16
CA LEU A 126 12.56 6.30 -3.95
C LEU A 126 12.43 5.77 -5.39
N PRO A 127 11.79 4.62 -5.65
CA PRO A 127 11.70 4.11 -7.01
C PRO A 127 10.82 4.96 -7.92
N ARG A 128 9.94 5.80 -7.37
CA ARG A 128 9.06 6.70 -8.14
C ARG A 128 9.79 7.95 -8.60
N PHE A 129 10.76 8.41 -7.82
CA PHE A 129 11.65 9.51 -8.22
C PHE A 129 12.75 9.04 -9.17
N ALA A 130 13.12 7.76 -9.12
CA ALA A 130 14.15 7.16 -9.98
C ALA A 130 13.63 6.66 -11.34
N ALA A 131 12.32 6.65 -11.58
CA ALA A 131 11.75 6.17 -12.83
C ALA A 131 12.08 7.12 -13.99
N ALA A 132 12.85 6.65 -14.96
CA ALA A 132 13.10 7.38 -16.21
C ALA A 132 11.84 7.37 -17.10
N PRO A 133 11.58 8.42 -17.90
CA PRO A 133 10.39 8.53 -18.73
C PRO A 133 10.29 7.48 -19.86
N ASP A 134 11.41 6.89 -20.29
CA ASP A 134 11.47 5.95 -21.42
C ASP A 134 11.70 4.49 -20.99
N VAL A 135 10.83 3.96 -20.13
CA VAL A 135 10.86 2.53 -19.79
C VAL A 135 10.11 1.75 -20.87
N ALA A 136 10.84 0.91 -21.62
CA ALA A 136 10.24 -0.03 -22.56
C ALA A 136 9.14 -0.86 -21.86
N PRO A 137 8.00 -1.14 -22.55
CA PRO A 137 6.89 -1.85 -21.94
C PRO A 137 7.35 -3.21 -21.40
N PRO A 138 6.87 -3.62 -20.22
CA PRO A 138 7.29 -4.87 -19.61
C PRO A 138 6.82 -6.07 -20.45
N VAL A 139 7.64 -7.12 -20.53
CA VAL A 139 7.26 -8.35 -21.21
C VAL A 139 6.13 -9.04 -20.44
N PRO A 140 5.03 -9.44 -21.11
CA PRO A 140 3.87 -10.02 -20.43
C PRO A 140 4.23 -11.24 -19.56
N GLU A 141 5.03 -12.17 -20.08
CA GLU A 141 5.44 -13.38 -19.34
C GLU A 141 6.13 -13.04 -18.01
N THR A 142 7.05 -12.07 -18.02
CA THR A 142 7.75 -11.62 -16.81
C THR A 142 6.77 -11.04 -15.79
N THR A 143 5.82 -10.19 -16.22
CA THR A 143 4.82 -9.61 -15.31
C THR A 143 3.89 -10.66 -14.69
N TRP A 144 3.53 -11.70 -15.46
CA TRP A 144 2.69 -12.78 -14.95
C TRP A 144 3.41 -13.64 -13.92
N ILE A 145 4.67 -14.00 -14.17
CA ILE A 145 5.49 -14.76 -13.23
C ILE A 145 5.69 -13.96 -11.94
N CYS A 146 6.03 -12.67 -12.05
CA CYS A 146 6.22 -11.81 -10.89
C CYS A 146 4.92 -11.62 -10.09
N GLY A 147 3.81 -11.37 -10.78
CA GLY A 147 2.51 -11.22 -10.14
C GLY A 147 2.05 -12.48 -9.43
N GLY A 148 2.20 -13.64 -10.07
CA GLY A 148 1.95 -14.94 -9.46
C GLY A 148 2.84 -15.21 -8.25
N ALA A 149 4.14 -14.90 -8.33
CA ALA A 149 5.07 -15.06 -7.22
C ALA A 149 4.68 -14.20 -6.01
N LEU A 150 4.24 -12.95 -6.21
CA LEU A 150 3.76 -12.09 -5.13
C LEU A 150 2.52 -12.66 -4.43
N ILE A 151 1.56 -13.20 -5.21
CA ILE A 151 0.36 -13.83 -4.66
C ILE A 151 0.74 -15.05 -3.80
N VAL A 152 1.65 -15.89 -4.28
CA VAL A 152 2.14 -17.06 -3.51
C VAL A 152 2.88 -16.60 -2.24
N LEU A 153 3.71 -15.56 -2.33
CA LEU A 153 4.47 -15.01 -1.22
C LEU A 153 3.58 -14.40 -0.12
N ALA A 154 2.33 -14.04 -0.43
CA ALA A 154 1.35 -13.58 0.55
C ALA A 154 0.88 -14.69 1.50
N PHE A 155 0.90 -15.96 1.05
CA PHE A 155 0.42 -17.11 1.82
C PHE A 155 1.08 -17.28 3.20
N PRO A 156 2.43 -17.30 3.34
CA PRO A 156 3.07 -17.41 4.66
C PRO A 156 2.70 -16.25 5.61
N LEU A 157 2.47 -15.04 5.08
CA LEU A 157 2.04 -13.88 5.86
C LEU A 157 0.57 -13.99 6.27
N LEU A 158 -0.28 -14.56 5.42
CA LEU A 158 -1.67 -14.88 5.75
C LEU A 158 -1.73 -15.92 6.87
N VAL A 159 -0.93 -16.99 6.79
CA VAL A 159 -0.81 -17.99 7.86
C VAL A 159 -0.35 -17.32 9.16
N ALA A 160 0.67 -16.46 9.10
CA ALA A 160 1.15 -15.69 10.26
C ALA A 160 0.06 -14.80 10.88
N GLU A 161 -0.74 -14.12 10.06
CA GLU A 161 -1.87 -13.30 10.47
C GLU A 161 -2.98 -14.14 11.12
N ARG A 162 -3.34 -15.29 10.53
CA ARG A 162 -4.32 -16.24 11.10
C ARG A 162 -3.87 -16.80 12.45
N VAL A 163 -2.60 -17.17 12.57
CA VAL A 163 -2.01 -17.64 13.85
C VAL A 163 -2.08 -16.55 14.91
N LEU A 164 -1.80 -15.30 14.55
CA LEU A 164 -1.89 -14.17 15.48
C LEU A 164 -3.35 -13.86 15.87
N ALA A 165 -4.30 -13.96 14.93
CA ALA A 165 -5.72 -13.76 15.19
C ALA A 165 -6.30 -14.80 16.17
N ALA A 166 -5.77 -16.03 16.16
CA ALA A 166 -6.12 -17.06 17.12
C ALA A 166 -5.46 -16.87 18.51
N TRP A 167 -4.56 -15.90 18.66
CA TRP A 167 -3.83 -15.69 19.90
C TRP A 167 -4.61 -14.83 20.90
N PRO A 168 -4.83 -15.29 22.16
CA PRO A 168 -5.62 -14.54 23.12
C PRO A 168 -4.90 -13.25 23.58
N PRO A 169 -5.61 -12.11 23.65
CA PRO A 169 -5.02 -10.81 24.01
C PRO A 169 -4.49 -10.78 25.45
N VAL A 170 -4.98 -11.66 26.33
CA VAL A 170 -4.47 -11.84 27.69
C VAL A 170 -3.01 -12.30 27.70
N ARG A 171 -2.58 -13.10 26.72
CA ARG A 171 -1.20 -13.60 26.63
C ARG A 171 -0.26 -12.64 25.90
N LEU A 172 -0.77 -11.95 24.89
CA LEU A 172 -0.05 -10.93 24.14
C LEU A 172 -0.97 -9.72 23.94
N PRO A 173 -0.86 -8.69 24.79
CA PRO A 173 -1.68 -7.49 24.70
C PRO A 173 -1.56 -6.75 23.36
N GLU A 174 -0.42 -6.89 22.68
CA GLU A 174 -0.15 -6.29 21.37
C GLU A 174 -0.79 -7.02 20.19
N ALA A 175 -1.34 -8.22 20.39
CA ALA A 175 -1.89 -9.05 19.31
C ALA A 175 -2.88 -8.32 18.38
N PRO A 176 -3.87 -7.56 18.87
CA PRO A 176 -4.81 -6.86 17.98
C PRO A 176 -4.14 -5.76 17.14
N GLY A 177 -3.27 -4.94 17.73
CA GLY A 177 -2.52 -3.91 16.99
C GLY A 177 -1.57 -4.52 15.96
N LEU A 178 -0.91 -5.62 16.31
CA LEU A 178 0.02 -6.33 15.43
C LEU A 178 -0.69 -7.05 14.28
N ARG A 179 -1.92 -7.53 14.49
CA ARG A 179 -2.75 -8.14 13.44
C ARG A 179 -3.04 -7.14 12.32
N GLY A 180 -3.34 -5.89 12.66
CA GLY A 180 -3.52 -4.82 11.66
C GLY A 180 -2.33 -4.65 10.74
N LEU A 181 -1.13 -4.65 11.33
CA LEU A 181 0.12 -4.49 10.59
C LEU A 181 0.51 -5.74 9.79
N LEU A 182 0.15 -6.95 10.23
CA LEU A 182 0.36 -8.18 9.47
C LEU A 182 -0.68 -8.39 8.37
N PHE A 183 -1.90 -7.87 8.53
CA PHE A 183 -2.93 -7.91 7.50
C PHE A 183 -2.55 -7.04 6.29
N LEU A 184 -1.86 -5.92 6.52
CA LEU A 184 -1.41 -5.02 5.46
C LEU A 184 -0.69 -5.73 4.29
N PRO A 185 0.41 -6.49 4.48
CA PRO A 185 1.06 -7.19 3.37
C PRO A 185 0.20 -8.32 2.78
N THR A 186 -0.72 -8.94 3.55
CA THR A 186 -1.64 -9.97 2.99
C THR A 186 -2.60 -9.42 1.94
N VAL A 187 -2.87 -8.12 1.97
CA VAL A 187 -3.68 -7.42 0.97
C VAL A 187 -2.79 -6.81 -0.13
N ILE A 188 -1.68 -6.19 0.26
CA ILE A 188 -0.82 -5.46 -0.68
C ILE A 188 -0.11 -6.41 -1.66
N LEU A 189 0.42 -7.55 -1.20
CA LEU A 189 1.11 -8.50 -2.08
C LEU A 189 0.21 -9.02 -3.23
N PRO A 190 -1.01 -9.55 -2.97
CA PRO A 190 -1.85 -10.01 -4.07
C PRO A 190 -2.42 -8.84 -4.90
N ALA A 191 -2.70 -7.68 -4.30
CA ALA A 191 -3.16 -6.52 -5.06
C ALA A 191 -2.10 -6.02 -6.05
N THR A 192 -0.86 -5.88 -5.62
CA THR A 192 0.26 -5.55 -6.50
C THR A 192 0.50 -6.65 -7.53
N GLY A 193 0.45 -7.93 -7.16
CA GLY A 193 0.57 -9.03 -8.12
C GLY A 193 -0.53 -9.04 -9.20
N ALA A 194 -1.77 -8.72 -8.83
CA ALA A 194 -2.87 -8.58 -9.79
C ALA A 194 -2.68 -7.37 -10.72
N LEU A 195 -2.16 -6.26 -10.21
CA LEU A 195 -1.85 -5.08 -11.02
C LEU A 195 -0.71 -5.36 -12.02
N GLU A 196 0.29 -6.14 -11.65
CA GLU A 196 1.34 -6.59 -12.58
C GLU A 196 0.77 -7.49 -13.67
N ILE A 197 -0.08 -8.45 -13.31
CA ILE A 197 -0.75 -9.31 -14.31
C ILE A 197 -1.58 -8.45 -15.27
N ALA A 198 -2.30 -7.46 -14.76
CA ALA A 198 -3.06 -6.51 -15.58
C ALA A 198 -2.18 -5.62 -16.46
N ALA A 199 -0.98 -5.25 -16.01
CA ALA A 199 0.00 -4.55 -16.83
C ALA A 199 0.40 -5.38 -18.05
N GLY A 200 0.66 -6.68 -17.85
CA GLY A 200 0.96 -7.65 -18.91
C GLY A 200 -0.19 -7.88 -19.91
N LEU A 201 -1.43 -7.58 -19.52
CA LEU A 201 -2.61 -7.64 -20.40
C LEU A 201 -2.80 -6.38 -21.27
N GLY A 202 -1.87 -5.43 -21.23
CA GLY A 202 -1.87 -4.25 -22.10
C GLY A 202 -2.32 -2.94 -21.43
N ALA A 203 -2.37 -2.88 -20.10
CA ALA A 203 -2.72 -1.66 -19.35
C ALA A 203 -1.61 -1.17 -18.37
N PRO A 204 -0.33 -1.06 -18.79
CA PRO A 204 0.79 -0.77 -17.89
C PRO A 204 0.69 0.62 -17.23
N GLY A 205 0.17 1.62 -17.93
CA GLY A 205 -0.03 2.97 -17.38
C GLY A 205 -1.02 2.98 -16.20
N LEU A 206 -2.17 2.33 -16.35
CA LEU A 206 -3.17 2.23 -15.28
C LEU A 206 -2.62 1.44 -14.08
N ALA A 207 -1.95 0.32 -14.34
CA ALA A 207 -1.31 -0.48 -13.30
C ALA A 207 -0.30 0.36 -12.50
N ALA A 208 0.55 1.16 -13.17
CA ALA A 208 1.51 2.03 -12.51
C ALA A 208 0.85 3.08 -11.59
N HIS A 209 -0.22 3.74 -12.06
CA HIS A 209 -0.97 4.73 -11.26
C HIS A 209 -1.66 4.08 -10.05
N LEU A 210 -2.28 2.91 -10.23
CA LEU A 210 -2.92 2.19 -9.13
C LEU A 210 -1.90 1.67 -8.12
N THR A 211 -0.75 1.19 -8.57
CA THR A 211 0.37 0.81 -7.70
C THR A 211 0.93 2.02 -6.95
N ALA A 212 0.94 3.21 -7.56
CA ALA A 212 1.28 4.48 -6.90
C ALA A 212 0.28 4.86 -5.81
N LEU A 213 -1.01 4.77 -6.10
CA LEU A 213 -2.05 4.99 -5.10
C LEU A 213 -1.95 3.99 -3.95
N LEU A 214 -1.71 2.71 -4.25
CA LEU A 214 -1.58 1.64 -3.27
C LEU A 214 -0.38 1.85 -2.33
N ALA A 215 0.69 2.49 -2.80
CA ALA A 215 1.89 2.78 -2.00
C ALA A 215 1.68 3.87 -0.93
N LEU A 216 0.65 4.72 -1.07
CA LEU A 216 0.31 5.72 -0.07
C LEU A 216 -0.13 5.07 1.24
N LEU A 217 -0.73 3.87 1.19
CA LEU A 217 -1.23 3.17 2.35
C LEU A 217 -0.12 2.75 3.34
N PRO A 218 0.92 1.97 2.95
CA PRO A 218 2.03 1.65 3.84
C PRO A 218 2.82 2.90 4.24
N GLY A 219 2.96 3.89 3.35
CA GLY A 219 3.59 5.18 3.66
C GLY A 219 2.86 5.95 4.76
N GLY A 220 1.53 6.07 4.67
CA GLY A 220 0.70 6.72 5.69
C GLY A 220 0.72 5.99 7.03
N ILE A 221 0.68 4.65 7.02
CA ILE A 221 0.82 3.83 8.23
C ILE A 221 2.20 4.04 8.87
N ALA A 222 3.27 4.07 8.08
CA ALA A 222 4.62 4.28 8.58
C ALA A 222 4.81 5.69 9.17
N ALA A 223 4.25 6.72 8.52
CA ALA A 223 4.24 8.09 9.04
C ALA A 223 3.48 8.17 10.37
N GLU A 224 2.30 7.55 10.45
CA GLU A 224 1.52 7.47 11.70
C GLU A 224 2.32 6.78 12.82
N LEU A 225 2.95 5.63 12.53
CA LEU A 225 3.77 4.90 13.49
C LEU A 225 4.97 5.73 13.98
N ALA A 226 5.66 6.42 13.07
CA ALA A 226 6.80 7.27 13.40
C ALA A 226 6.37 8.44 14.31
N LEU A 227 5.30 9.15 13.93
CA LEU A 227 4.76 10.26 14.71
C LEU A 227 4.32 9.82 16.11
N ARG A 228 3.64 8.67 16.21
CA ARG A 228 3.23 8.10 17.52
C ARG A 228 4.43 7.68 18.35
N ALA A 229 5.43 7.05 17.73
CA ALA A 229 6.63 6.61 18.43
C ALA A 229 7.44 7.79 18.99
N VAL A 230 7.59 8.86 18.19
CA VAL A 230 8.22 10.12 18.62
C VAL A 230 7.39 10.81 19.70
N GLY A 231 6.07 10.91 19.51
CA GLY A 231 5.16 11.54 20.48
C GLY A 231 5.20 10.89 21.87
N ARG A 232 5.34 9.56 21.94
CA ARG A 232 5.49 8.83 23.22
C ARG A 232 6.77 9.18 23.99
N CYS A 233 7.80 9.71 23.34
CA CYS A 233 9.00 10.18 24.03
C CYS A 233 8.73 11.46 24.84
N PHE A 234 7.74 12.27 24.45
CA PHE A 234 7.36 13.51 25.13
C PHE A 234 6.28 13.33 26.20
N LEU A 235 5.63 12.16 26.25
CA LEU A 235 4.63 11.83 27.26
C LEU A 235 5.27 11.21 28.52
N PRO A 236 4.61 11.35 29.69
CA PRO A 236 5.05 10.67 30.91
C PRO A 236 5.01 9.14 30.71
N PRO A 237 5.93 8.41 31.38
CA PRO A 237 5.99 6.96 31.23
C PRO A 237 4.69 6.32 31.72
N PRO A 238 4.03 5.47 30.90
CA PRO A 238 2.81 4.81 31.31
C PRO A 238 3.10 3.80 32.43
N PRO A 239 2.11 3.50 33.30
CA PRO A 239 2.24 2.43 34.26
C PRO A 239 2.50 1.10 33.54
N ALA A 240 3.28 0.22 34.17
CA ALA A 240 3.78 -1.00 33.52
C ALA A 240 2.66 -1.95 33.03
N ALA A 241 1.49 -1.92 33.69
CA ALA A 241 0.30 -2.68 33.29
C ALA A 241 -0.30 -2.18 31.96
N GLU A 242 -0.19 -0.88 31.66
CA GLU A 242 -0.75 -0.22 30.47
C GLU A 242 0.29 0.00 29.37
N ALA A 243 1.58 -0.19 29.65
CA ALA A 243 2.62 -0.07 28.66
C ALA A 243 2.41 -1.07 27.50
N ARG A 244 2.31 -0.58 26.26
CA ARG A 244 2.07 -1.35 25.03
C ARG A 244 3.06 -0.97 23.92
N ALA A 245 3.15 -1.80 22.88
CA ALA A 245 3.80 -1.43 21.62
C ALA A 245 3.15 -0.19 20.99
N VAL A 246 3.88 0.49 20.08
CA VAL A 246 3.26 1.54 19.25
C VAL A 246 2.31 0.86 18.28
N GLU A 247 1.06 1.30 18.28
CA GLU A 247 0.00 0.76 17.44
C GLU A 247 -0.43 1.81 16.41
N SER A 248 -0.70 1.37 15.18
CA SER A 248 -1.26 2.20 14.11
C SER A 248 -2.78 2.08 14.11
N ALA A 249 -3.47 3.23 14.17
CA ALA A 249 -4.91 3.27 13.99
C ALA A 249 -5.31 2.94 12.56
N LEU A 250 -4.53 3.41 11.57
CA LEU A 250 -4.80 3.14 10.15
C LEU A 250 -4.73 1.64 9.84
N ALA A 251 -3.69 0.95 10.32
CA ALA A 251 -3.54 -0.48 10.12
C ALA A 251 -4.65 -1.30 10.80
N ARG A 252 -5.08 -0.86 11.99
CA ARG A 252 -6.21 -1.48 12.69
C ARG A 252 -7.53 -1.24 11.98
N MET A 253 -7.77 -0.02 11.49
CA MET A 253 -8.95 0.31 10.70
C MET A 253 -9.01 -0.51 9.41
N LEU A 254 -7.86 -0.78 8.78
CA LEU A 254 -7.76 -1.65 7.60
C LEU A 254 -8.17 -3.10 7.93
N ALA A 255 -7.70 -3.66 9.05
CA ALA A 255 -7.95 -5.07 9.39
C ALA A 255 -9.29 -5.34 10.08
N GLU A 256 -9.91 -4.34 10.69
CA GLU A 256 -11.20 -4.45 11.39
C GLU A 256 -12.35 -3.79 10.58
N GLY A 257 -12.04 -2.98 9.56
CA GLY A 257 -13.02 -2.25 8.76
C GLY A 257 -13.87 -1.26 9.57
N SER A 258 -15.15 -1.11 9.19
CA SER A 258 -16.14 -0.24 9.88
C SER A 258 -16.55 -0.74 11.28
N ARG A 259 -16.09 -1.93 11.71
CA ARG A 259 -16.28 -2.43 13.07
C ARG A 259 -15.27 -1.85 14.07
N ALA A 260 -14.34 -1.01 13.62
CA ALA A 260 -13.45 -0.21 14.45
C ALA A 260 -14.22 0.87 15.26
N ARG A 261 -15.10 0.47 16.17
CA ARG A 261 -15.72 1.34 17.21
C ARG A 261 -14.67 1.91 18.19
N SER A 262 -13.43 1.48 18.04
CA SER A 262 -12.29 1.69 18.92
C SER A 262 -11.47 2.96 18.62
N LEU A 263 -11.84 3.74 17.60
CA LEU A 263 -11.36 5.12 17.44
C LEU A 263 -12.25 6.14 18.14
N ALA A 264 -13.53 5.82 18.30
CA ALA A 264 -14.46 6.67 19.03
C ALA A 264 -14.29 6.53 20.55
N GLU A 265 -13.79 5.39 21.05
CA GLU A 265 -13.67 5.14 22.50
C GLU A 265 -12.62 6.03 23.21
N PRO A 266 -11.38 6.19 22.70
CA PRO A 266 -10.39 7.05 23.35
C PRO A 266 -10.73 8.54 23.25
N LEU A 267 -11.40 8.93 22.15
CA LEU A 267 -11.89 10.29 21.93
C LEU A 267 -13.09 10.62 22.82
N ARG A 268 -14.02 9.68 23.02
CA ARG A 268 -15.14 9.80 23.97
C ARG A 268 -14.65 10.01 25.41
N GLN A 269 -13.63 9.25 25.81
CA GLN A 269 -13.09 9.30 27.18
C GLN A 269 -12.37 10.62 27.49
N HIS A 270 -11.72 11.26 26.51
CA HIS A 270 -10.94 12.47 26.75
C HIS A 270 -11.66 13.78 26.40
N LEU A 271 -12.70 13.74 25.56
CA LEU A 271 -13.39 14.96 25.09
C LEU A 271 -14.82 15.12 25.64
N GLY A 272 -15.39 14.10 26.30
CA GLY A 272 -16.74 14.19 26.91
C GLY A 272 -17.89 14.45 25.92
N ILE A 273 -17.59 14.51 24.61
CA ILE A 273 -18.54 14.81 23.54
C ILE A 273 -18.78 13.53 22.75
N ASP A 274 -20.04 13.12 22.71
CA ASP A 274 -20.51 11.90 22.07
C ASP A 274 -20.63 12.12 20.55
N PHE A 275 -19.49 12.24 19.85
CA PHE A 275 -19.45 12.48 18.39
C PHE A 275 -20.16 11.38 17.57
N ALA A 276 -20.38 10.21 18.18
CA ALA A 276 -21.17 9.11 17.59
C ALA A 276 -22.66 9.45 17.42
N ARG A 277 -23.19 10.44 18.15
CA ARG A 277 -24.55 11.00 17.98
C ARG A 277 -24.59 12.28 17.13
N SER A 278 -23.47 12.72 16.57
CA SER A 278 -23.47 13.91 15.71
C SER A 278 -24.07 13.59 14.34
N TRP A 279 -25.30 14.04 14.11
CA TRP A 279 -25.98 13.99 12.81
C TRP A 279 -25.10 14.53 11.66
N ALA A 280 -24.20 15.47 11.95
CA ALA A 280 -23.33 16.09 10.98
C ALA A 280 -22.26 15.12 10.46
N LEU A 281 -21.71 14.24 11.31
CA LEU A 281 -20.70 13.28 10.85
C LEU A 281 -21.35 12.12 10.07
N ALA A 282 -22.56 11.70 10.46
CA ALA A 282 -23.35 10.74 9.70
C ALA A 282 -23.73 11.31 8.32
N TYR A 283 -24.14 12.58 8.26
CA TYR A 283 -24.45 13.30 7.04
C TYR A 283 -23.22 13.47 6.15
N VAL A 284 -22.08 13.93 6.68
CA VAL A 284 -20.83 14.07 5.91
C VAL A 284 -20.40 12.72 5.33
N ARG A 285 -20.45 11.64 6.12
CA ARG A 285 -20.11 10.30 5.63
C ARG A 285 -21.09 9.79 4.57
N ALA A 286 -22.38 10.06 4.73
CA ALA A 286 -23.40 9.68 3.74
C ALA A 286 -23.31 10.52 2.46
N ALA A 287 -22.92 11.79 2.56
CA ALA A 287 -22.74 12.71 1.43
C ALA A 287 -21.38 12.53 0.73
N PHE A 288 -20.37 11.98 1.40
CA PHE A 288 -19.06 11.73 0.81
C PHE A 288 -19.10 10.70 -0.32
N ALA A 289 -19.86 9.62 -0.17
CA ALA A 289 -20.01 8.60 -1.21
C ALA A 289 -20.61 9.12 -2.53
N PRO A 290 -21.77 9.82 -2.53
CA PRO A 290 -22.32 10.41 -3.76
C PRO A 290 -21.44 11.54 -4.29
N LEU A 291 -20.79 12.34 -3.44
CA LEU A 291 -19.85 13.36 -3.90
C LEU A 291 -18.64 12.75 -4.62
N LEU A 292 -18.08 11.67 -4.07
CA LEU A 292 -16.97 10.95 -4.69
C LEU A 292 -17.40 10.28 -6.00
N LEU A 293 -18.61 9.72 -6.05
CA LEU A 293 -19.20 9.20 -7.29
C LEU A 293 -19.33 10.30 -8.35
N VAL A 294 -19.87 11.47 -8.00
CA VAL A 294 -19.98 12.61 -8.91
C VAL A 294 -18.60 13.06 -9.38
N LEU A 295 -17.63 13.16 -8.48
CA LEU A 295 -16.26 13.55 -8.83
C LEU A 295 -15.62 12.55 -9.81
N VAL A 296 -15.80 11.24 -9.58
CA VAL A 296 -15.34 10.19 -10.49
C VAL A 296 -16.06 10.28 -11.84
N LEU A 297 -17.38 10.48 -11.86
CA LEU A 297 -18.14 10.63 -13.10
C LEU A 297 -17.75 11.88 -13.89
N VAL A 298 -17.51 13.00 -13.21
CA VAL A 298 -17.06 14.25 -13.81
C VAL A 298 -15.64 14.10 -14.34
N SER A 299 -14.73 13.53 -13.56
CA SER A 299 -13.36 13.24 -13.98
C SER A 299 -13.33 12.26 -15.17
N TRP A 300 -14.19 11.25 -15.16
CA TRP A 300 -14.38 10.32 -16.26
C TRP A 300 -14.95 11.05 -17.49
N GLY A 301 -15.97 11.88 -17.35
CA GLY A 301 -16.52 12.69 -18.44
C GLY A 301 -15.52 13.68 -19.05
N LEU A 302 -14.67 14.28 -18.22
CA LEU A 302 -13.56 15.16 -18.64
C LEU A 302 -12.54 14.43 -19.52
N SER A 303 -12.37 13.11 -19.37
CA SER A 303 -11.54 12.32 -20.30
C SER A 303 -12.08 12.28 -21.73
N GLY A 304 -13.35 12.68 -21.94
CA GLY A 304 -13.97 12.86 -23.24
C GLY A 304 -13.77 14.25 -23.86
N VAL A 305 -13.10 15.17 -23.19
CA VAL A 305 -12.77 16.49 -23.75
C VAL A 305 -11.42 16.39 -24.46
N ALA A 306 -11.40 16.61 -25.77
CA ALA A 306 -10.19 16.51 -26.57
C ALA A 306 -9.97 17.76 -27.43
N LEU A 307 -8.74 18.27 -27.41
CA LEU A 307 -8.30 19.38 -28.24
C LEU A 307 -7.54 18.82 -29.46
N VAL A 308 -8.06 19.08 -30.66
CA VAL A 308 -7.38 18.73 -31.91
C VAL A 308 -6.54 19.93 -32.37
N PRO A 309 -5.22 19.79 -32.50
CA PRO A 309 -4.31 20.86 -32.95
C PRO A 309 -4.67 21.42 -34.33
N LEU A 310 -4.31 22.68 -34.59
CA LEU A 310 -4.58 23.39 -35.86
C LEU A 310 -3.90 22.76 -37.09
N ASP A 311 -2.81 22.03 -36.86
CA ASP A 311 -1.95 21.36 -37.83
C ASP A 311 -2.28 19.87 -38.01
N GLN A 312 -3.37 19.36 -37.41
CA GLN A 312 -3.72 17.94 -37.49
C GLN A 312 -5.22 17.71 -37.65
N ARG A 313 -5.61 16.57 -38.22
CA ARG A 313 -6.97 16.03 -38.12
C ARG A 313 -6.96 14.83 -37.19
N ALA A 314 -8.08 14.49 -36.57
CA ALA A 314 -8.15 13.29 -35.74
C ALA A 314 -9.29 12.38 -36.20
N VAL A 315 -9.02 11.09 -36.36
CA VAL A 315 -10.07 10.09 -36.58
C VAL A 315 -10.65 9.71 -35.24
N TYR A 316 -11.96 9.90 -35.08
CA TYR A 316 -12.71 9.47 -33.90
C TYR A 316 -13.14 8.01 -34.04
N GLU A 317 -12.65 7.18 -33.13
CA GLU A 317 -13.02 5.78 -32.98
C GLU A 317 -14.01 5.61 -31.83
N ARG A 318 -15.12 4.91 -32.07
CA ARG A 318 -16.11 4.55 -31.04
C ARG A 318 -16.11 3.03 -30.90
N PHE A 319 -15.79 2.52 -29.72
CA PHE A 319 -15.56 1.08 -29.48
C PHE A 319 -14.59 0.43 -30.48
N GLY A 320 -13.58 1.17 -30.94
CA GLY A 320 -12.60 0.69 -31.93
C GLY A 320 -13.06 0.74 -33.39
N ALA A 321 -14.31 1.14 -33.68
CA ALA A 321 -14.77 1.38 -35.04
C ALA A 321 -14.55 2.87 -35.42
N PRO A 322 -13.92 3.19 -36.56
CA PRO A 322 -13.77 4.56 -37.02
C PRO A 322 -15.13 5.12 -37.46
N VAL A 323 -15.57 6.24 -36.87
CA VAL A 323 -16.90 6.82 -37.12
C VAL A 323 -16.82 8.09 -37.95
N ARG A 324 -15.90 9.00 -37.62
CA ARG A 324 -15.79 10.32 -38.28
C ARG A 324 -14.42 10.93 -38.13
N VAL A 325 -14.09 11.85 -39.04
CA VAL A 325 -12.88 12.68 -38.95
C VAL A 325 -13.24 14.01 -38.28
N LEU A 326 -12.54 14.34 -37.21
CA LEU A 326 -12.64 15.61 -36.49
C LEU A 326 -11.60 16.59 -37.04
N HIS A 327 -12.06 17.83 -37.24
CA HIS A 327 -11.26 18.96 -37.66
C HIS A 327 -10.59 19.63 -36.45
N PRO A 328 -9.61 20.53 -36.64
CA PRO A 328 -9.03 21.28 -35.55
C PRO A 328 -10.06 22.02 -34.69
N GLY A 329 -9.89 21.95 -33.37
CA GLY A 329 -10.82 22.55 -32.41
C GLY A 329 -11.06 21.70 -31.16
N LEU A 330 -11.90 22.22 -30.26
CA LEU A 330 -12.32 21.52 -29.05
C LEU A 330 -13.51 20.62 -29.36
N HIS A 331 -13.38 19.31 -29.11
CA HIS A 331 -14.43 18.33 -29.36
C HIS A 331 -14.78 17.56 -28.10
N LEU A 332 -16.07 17.26 -27.98
CA LEU A 332 -16.59 16.31 -27.00
C LEU A 332 -16.73 14.93 -27.66
N ILE A 333 -15.96 13.97 -27.15
CA ILE A 333 -16.01 12.56 -27.52
C ILE A 333 -16.56 11.73 -26.35
N LEU A 334 -16.92 10.47 -26.61
CA LEU A 334 -17.23 9.58 -25.49
C LEU A 334 -16.00 9.44 -24.59
N PRO A 335 -16.19 9.46 -23.26
CA PRO A 335 -15.10 9.25 -22.34
C PRO A 335 -14.48 7.87 -22.55
N TRP A 336 -13.17 7.79 -22.33
CA TRP A 336 -12.42 6.55 -22.45
C TRP A 336 -13.01 5.49 -21.49
N PRO A 337 -13.17 4.21 -21.85
CA PRO A 337 -12.61 3.51 -23.02
C PRO A 337 -13.55 3.46 -24.24
N LEU A 338 -14.71 4.10 -24.18
CA LEU A 338 -15.76 3.95 -25.19
C LEU A 338 -15.46 4.77 -26.46
N GLY A 339 -14.66 5.83 -26.35
CA GLY A 339 -14.17 6.66 -27.43
C GLY A 339 -12.66 6.85 -27.39
N ARG A 340 -12.02 6.91 -28.57
CA ARG A 340 -10.59 7.24 -28.74
C ARG A 340 -10.39 8.16 -29.95
N LEU A 341 -9.36 8.99 -29.87
CA LEU A 341 -8.93 9.83 -30.99
C LEU A 341 -7.56 9.39 -31.46
N ARG A 342 -7.43 9.23 -32.77
CA ARG A 342 -6.13 9.02 -33.43
C ARG A 342 -5.81 10.24 -34.28
N PRO A 343 -4.77 11.02 -33.94
CA PRO A 343 -4.32 12.11 -34.80
C PRO A 343 -3.80 11.55 -36.12
N VAL A 344 -4.05 12.29 -37.19
CA VAL A 344 -3.62 12.05 -38.58
C VAL A 344 -3.03 13.36 -39.09
N GLU A 345 -1.78 13.31 -39.50
CA GLU A 345 -1.05 14.44 -40.05
C GLU A 345 -1.60 14.84 -41.42
N PHE A 346 -1.56 16.13 -41.75
CA PHE A 346 -1.95 16.60 -43.07
C PHE A 346 -0.95 16.09 -44.12
N GLY A 347 -1.41 15.16 -44.95
CA GLY A 347 -0.95 14.98 -46.33
C GLY A 347 0.55 15.04 -46.57
N THR A 348 1.35 14.21 -45.89
CA THR A 348 2.64 13.81 -46.46
C THR A 348 2.38 12.76 -47.54
N VAL A 349 2.42 13.20 -48.80
CA VAL A 349 2.45 12.31 -49.95
C VAL A 349 3.69 11.44 -49.81
N HIS A 350 3.51 10.19 -49.39
CA HIS A 350 4.56 9.19 -49.49
C HIS A 350 4.57 8.76 -50.96
N GLU A 351 5.44 9.38 -51.77
CA GLU A 351 5.75 8.85 -53.09
C GLU A 351 6.48 7.52 -52.90
N ALA A 352 5.72 6.43 -52.97
CA ALA A 352 6.30 5.12 -53.21
C ALA A 352 6.77 5.12 -54.67
N GLY A 353 8.07 5.31 -54.88
CA GLY A 353 8.69 5.14 -56.19
C GLY A 353 8.49 3.72 -56.68
N LEU A 354 7.46 3.50 -57.49
CA LEU A 354 7.38 2.34 -58.37
C LEU A 354 8.44 2.55 -59.44
N ALA A 355 9.65 2.02 -59.19
CA ALA A 355 10.63 1.82 -60.24
C ALA A 355 9.99 0.86 -61.26
N GLY A 356 9.37 1.44 -62.30
CA GLY A 356 8.89 0.68 -63.44
C GLY A 356 10.09 0.02 -64.11
N ASP A 357 9.98 -1.28 -64.34
CA ASP A 357 10.91 -2.01 -65.20
C ASP A 357 11.07 -1.25 -66.53
N PRO A 358 12.29 -1.09 -67.05
CA PRO A 358 12.51 -0.43 -68.32
C PRO A 358 11.79 -1.22 -69.42
N ILE A 359 10.90 -0.54 -70.14
CA ILE A 359 10.27 -1.07 -71.36
C ILE A 359 11.42 -1.38 -72.35
N PRO A 360 11.59 -2.63 -72.80
CA PRO A 360 12.64 -2.98 -73.73
C PRO A 360 12.38 -2.30 -75.07
N ASP A 361 13.39 -1.54 -75.50
CA ASP A 361 13.42 -0.84 -76.78
C ASP A 361 13.19 -1.85 -77.92
N ARG A 362 12.11 -1.65 -78.68
CA ARG A 362 11.87 -2.40 -79.92
C ARG A 362 12.46 -1.56 -81.05
N THR A 363 13.71 -1.83 -81.39
CA THR A 363 14.27 -1.42 -82.67
C THR A 363 13.50 -2.11 -83.81
N PRO A 364 12.95 -1.37 -84.79
CA PRO A 364 12.54 -1.98 -86.03
C PRO A 364 13.81 -2.29 -86.84
N ALA A 365 13.94 -3.54 -87.25
CA ALA A 365 14.88 -3.93 -88.28
C ALA A 365 14.38 -3.36 -89.62
N GLU A 366 15.20 -2.51 -90.24
CA GLU A 366 15.33 -2.39 -91.70
C GLU A 366 16.71 -1.81 -92.06
#